data_AF-A0A0M2KAI9-F1
#
_entry.id   AF-A0A0M2KAI9-F1
#
_cell.length_a   1.000
_cell.length_b   1.000
_cell.length_c   1.000
_cell.angle_alpha   90.00
_cell.angle_beta   90.00
_cell.angle_gamma   90.00
#
_symmetry.space_group_name_H-M   'P 1'
#
loop_
_entity.id
_entity.type
_entity.pdbx_description
1 polymer ?
#
loop_
_entity_poly.entity_id
_entity_poly.type
_entity_poly.pdbx_seq_one_letter_code
_entity_poly.pdbx_strand_id
1 'polypeptide(L)'
;MLNNRDSISEITDQQQLLLFISTYEELKKDVERICKNKLIIMEYHPNPTISSTLAWDNIPGKIKEILIDLRYRGDYGTVTRPYLQRLAYAGDLTGFGRMIADRTTWFFVPQDRFKRRVDFYESN
;
A
#
# COMPACT_ATOMS: atom_id res chain seq x y z
N MET A 1 -13.04 6.05 38.00
CA MET A 1 -12.70 5.27 36.79
C MET A 1 -11.46 4.47 37.11
N LEU A 2 -11.47 3.15 36.95
CA LEU A 2 -10.23 2.36 37.05
C LEU A 2 -9.34 2.74 35.86
N ASN A 3 -8.14 3.22 36.14
CA ASN A 3 -7.14 3.48 35.10
C ASN A 3 -6.65 2.13 34.57
N ASN A 4 -7.29 1.63 33.50
CA ASN A 4 -6.90 0.39 32.83
C ASN A 4 -5.41 0.36 32.41
N ARG A 5 -4.77 1.55 32.35
CA ARG A 5 -3.38 1.73 31.97
C ARG A 5 -2.40 1.00 32.89
N ASP A 6 -2.68 0.92 34.20
CA ASP A 6 -1.79 0.28 35.17
C ASP A 6 -1.94 -1.26 35.20
N SER A 7 -2.98 -1.79 34.54
CA SER A 7 -3.28 -3.22 34.48
C SER A 7 -2.90 -3.90 33.16
N ILE A 8 -2.46 -3.13 32.16
CA ILE A 8 -2.08 -3.65 30.85
C ILE A 8 -0.56 -3.64 30.76
N SER A 9 0.05 -4.83 30.69
CA SER A 9 1.49 -4.96 30.49
C SER A 9 1.91 -4.38 29.12
N GLU A 10 3.00 -3.60 29.11
CA GLU A 10 3.62 -3.13 27.87
C GLU A 10 4.34 -4.27 27.15
N ILE A 11 4.30 -4.27 25.81
CA ILE A 11 5.03 -5.24 24.97
C ILE A 11 6.47 -4.77 24.75
N THR A 12 7.41 -5.70 24.77
CA THR A 12 8.84 -5.43 24.53
C THR A 12 9.11 -5.00 23.09
N ASP A 13 10.24 -4.35 22.83
CA ASP A 13 10.65 -3.98 21.47
C ASP A 13 10.69 -5.19 20.52
N GLN A 14 11.12 -6.34 21.01
CA GLN A 14 11.10 -7.58 20.24
C GLN A 14 9.66 -8.01 19.89
N GLN A 15 8.73 -7.91 20.84
CA GLN A 15 7.32 -8.21 20.58
C GLN A 15 6.69 -7.20 19.62
N GLN A 16 7.03 -5.91 19.72
CA GLN A 16 6.59 -4.88 18.78
C GLN A 16 7.09 -5.18 17.35
N LEU A 17 8.37 -5.55 17.21
CA LEU A 17 8.94 -5.92 15.91
C LEU A 17 8.27 -7.16 15.32
N LEU A 18 8.05 -8.21 16.12
CA LEU A 18 7.36 -9.41 15.68
C LEU A 18 5.92 -9.12 15.24
N LEU A 19 5.21 -8.27 15.98
CA LEU A 19 3.88 -7.82 15.61
C LEU A 19 3.91 -7.06 14.28
N PHE A 20 4.84 -6.11 14.14
CA PHE A 20 5.01 -5.35 12.89
C PHE A 20 5.26 -6.26 11.69
N ILE A 21 6.20 -7.21 11.79
CA ILE A 21 6.52 -8.14 10.70
C ILE A 21 5.30 -8.98 10.33
N SER A 22 4.57 -9.52 11.31
CA SER A 22 3.38 -10.32 11.07
C SER A 22 2.31 -9.53 10.34
N THR A 23 2.02 -8.31 10.82
CA THR A 23 1.04 -7.42 10.20
C THR A 23 1.46 -7.02 8.78
N TYR A 24 2.73 -6.70 8.57
CA TYR A 24 3.26 -6.35 7.26
C TYR A 24 3.07 -7.50 6.25
N GLU A 25 3.42 -8.74 6.63
CA GLU A 25 3.25 -9.91 5.75
C GLU A 25 1.78 -10.22 5.43
N GLU A 26 0.86 -9.99 6.36
CA GLU A 26 -0.58 -10.12 6.10
C GLU A 26 -1.07 -9.09 5.08
N LEU A 27 -0.65 -7.84 5.22
CA LEU A 27 -1.02 -6.76 4.30
C LEU A 27 -0.43 -6.97 2.91
N LYS A 28 0.83 -7.41 2.84
CA LYS A 28 1.49 -7.81 1.60
C LYS A 28 0.72 -8.91 0.88
N LYS A 29 0.30 -9.96 1.59
CA LYS A 29 -0.56 -11.02 1.02
C LYS A 29 -1.89 -10.47 0.52
N ASP A 30 -2.50 -9.52 1.22
CA ASP A 30 -3.77 -8.93 0.80
C ASP A 30 -3.60 -8.04 -0.45
N VAL A 31 -2.54 -7.24 -0.54
CA VAL A 31 -2.21 -6.45 -1.73
C VAL A 31 -1.90 -7.37 -2.91
N GLU A 32 -1.11 -8.42 -2.69
CA GLU A 32 -0.82 -9.43 -3.70
C GLU A 32 -2.11 -10.10 -4.19
N ARG A 33 -3.01 -10.50 -3.28
CA ARG A 33 -4.33 -11.06 -3.62
C ARG A 33 -5.16 -10.11 -4.49
N ILE A 34 -5.13 -8.81 -4.21
CA ILE A 34 -5.81 -7.80 -5.03
C ILE A 34 -5.18 -7.71 -6.42
N CYS A 35 -3.85 -7.65 -6.51
CA CYS A 35 -3.12 -7.57 -7.78
C CYS A 35 -3.20 -8.86 -8.61
N LYS A 36 -3.45 -10.01 -7.96
CA LYS A 36 -3.67 -11.29 -8.62
C LYS A 36 -5.12 -11.53 -9.01
N ASN A 37 -6.04 -10.65 -8.62
CA ASN A 37 -7.46 -10.80 -8.92
C ASN A 37 -7.73 -10.59 -10.42
N LYS A 38 -8.38 -11.57 -11.07
CA LYS A 38 -8.64 -11.55 -12.51
C LYS A 38 -9.44 -10.33 -12.98
N LEU A 39 -10.42 -9.87 -12.20
CA LEU A 39 -11.23 -8.70 -12.58
C LEU A 39 -10.39 -7.42 -12.52
N ILE A 40 -9.54 -7.29 -11.49
CA ILE A 40 -8.62 -6.15 -11.35
C ILE A 40 -7.58 -6.15 -12.48
N ILE A 41 -7.05 -7.33 -12.84
CA ILE A 41 -6.14 -7.48 -13.99
C ILE A 41 -6.84 -7.06 -15.28
N MET A 42 -8.04 -7.58 -15.53
CA MET A 42 -8.80 -7.28 -16.74
C MET A 42 -9.15 -5.79 -16.87
N GLU A 43 -9.43 -5.12 -15.75
CA GLU A 43 -9.82 -3.71 -15.73
C GLU A 43 -8.64 -2.74 -15.87
N TYR A 44 -7.50 -3.05 -15.23
CA TYR A 44 -6.40 -2.09 -15.05
C TYR A 44 -5.07 -2.51 -15.69
N HIS A 45 -4.83 -3.79 -15.97
CA HIS A 45 -3.55 -4.24 -16.52
C HIS A 45 -3.46 -3.92 -18.02
N PRO A 46 -2.33 -3.40 -18.54
CA PRO A 46 -2.16 -3.12 -19.98
C PRO A 46 -2.31 -4.37 -20.86
N ASN A 47 -1.97 -5.53 -20.32
CA ASN A 47 -2.20 -6.84 -20.90
C ASN A 47 -3.23 -7.64 -20.08
N PRO A 48 -4.52 -7.69 -20.45
CA PRO A 48 -5.56 -8.32 -19.62
C PRO A 48 -5.49 -9.86 -19.59
N THR A 49 -4.67 -10.49 -20.43
CA THR A 49 -4.50 -11.96 -20.47
C THR A 49 -3.25 -12.44 -19.73
N ILE A 50 -2.51 -11.53 -19.10
CA ILE A 50 -1.34 -11.87 -18.28
C ILE A 50 -1.71 -12.88 -17.19
N SER A 51 -0.78 -13.77 -16.85
CA SER A 51 -0.98 -14.65 -15.69
C SER A 51 -0.99 -13.83 -14.40
N SER A 52 -1.79 -14.24 -13.42
CA SER A 52 -1.89 -13.54 -12.13
C SER A 52 -0.54 -13.43 -11.43
N THR A 53 0.28 -14.49 -11.50
CA THR A 53 1.65 -14.49 -10.96
C THR A 53 2.50 -13.39 -11.59
N LEU A 54 2.55 -13.31 -12.93
CA LEU A 54 3.33 -12.28 -13.62
C LEU A 54 2.77 -10.87 -13.40
N ALA A 55 1.46 -10.71 -13.28
CA ALA A 55 0.82 -9.42 -12.97
C ALA A 55 1.34 -8.84 -11.65
N TRP A 56 1.57 -9.68 -10.65
CA TRP A 56 2.16 -9.28 -9.37
C TRP A 56 3.68 -9.13 -9.47
N ASP A 57 4.37 -10.12 -10.03
CA ASP A 57 5.82 -10.16 -10.03
C ASP A 57 6.43 -8.97 -10.77
N ASN A 58 5.80 -8.54 -11.86
CA ASN A 58 6.25 -7.42 -12.68
C ASN A 58 6.07 -6.03 -12.03
N ILE A 59 5.28 -5.89 -10.96
CA ILE A 59 5.14 -4.61 -10.26
C ILE A 59 6.48 -4.28 -9.57
N PRO A 60 7.06 -3.08 -9.79
CA PRO A 60 8.29 -2.66 -9.15
C PRO A 60 8.22 -2.73 -7.61
N GLY A 61 9.31 -3.14 -6.97
CA GLY A 61 9.38 -3.28 -5.51
C GLY A 61 8.97 -2.01 -4.75
N LYS A 62 9.45 -0.84 -5.18
CA LYS A 62 9.08 0.46 -4.58
C LYS A 62 7.57 0.72 -4.61
N ILE A 63 6.90 0.34 -5.70
CA ILE A 63 5.43 0.46 -5.82
C ILE A 63 4.75 -0.53 -4.88
N LYS A 64 5.22 -1.78 -4.79
CA LYS A 64 4.69 -2.78 -3.86
C LYS A 64 4.70 -2.27 -2.42
N GLU A 65 5.83 -1.73 -1.96
CA GLU A 65 5.96 -1.18 -0.60
C GLU A 65 4.90 -0.11 -0.30
N ILE A 66 4.63 0.78 -1.25
CA ILE A 66 3.65 1.85 -1.04
C ILE A 66 2.24 1.35 -1.10
N LEU A 67 1.93 0.41 -1.99
CA LEU A 67 0.61 -0.21 -2.00
C LEU A 67 0.33 -0.92 -0.66
N ILE A 68 1.36 -1.51 -0.04
CA ILE A 68 1.26 -2.13 1.29
C ILE A 68 1.05 -1.08 2.39
N ASP A 69 1.83 0.02 2.41
CA ASP A 69 1.62 1.13 3.36
C ASP A 69 0.23 1.76 3.20
N LEU A 70 -0.22 2.00 1.96
CA LEU A 70 -1.56 2.51 1.69
C LEU A 70 -2.63 1.52 2.16
N ARG A 71 -2.41 0.22 1.99
CA ARG A 71 -3.34 -0.80 2.47
C ARG A 71 -3.42 -0.82 3.98
N TYR A 72 -2.29 -0.71 4.68
CA TYR A 72 -2.23 -0.60 6.15
C TYR A 72 -3.06 0.59 6.65
N ARG A 73 -2.96 1.73 5.98
CA ARG A 73 -3.61 2.98 6.38
C ARG A 73 -5.09 3.06 5.99
N GLY A 74 -5.60 2.09 5.24
CA GLY A 74 -6.95 2.12 4.66
C GLY A 74 -7.08 3.00 3.42
N ASP A 75 -5.97 3.53 2.92
CA ASP A 75 -5.89 4.49 1.80
C ASP A 75 -5.81 3.77 0.43
N TYR A 76 -5.69 2.43 0.42
CA TYR A 76 -5.80 1.59 -0.78
C TYR A 76 -7.17 0.87 -0.86
N GLY A 77 -8.15 1.55 -1.46
CA GLY A 77 -9.55 1.12 -1.52
C GLY A 77 -10.15 1.25 -2.93
N THR A 78 -11.47 1.08 -3.04
CA THR A 78 -12.19 1.15 -4.33
C THR A 78 -12.06 2.52 -5.02
N VAL A 79 -11.97 3.60 -4.25
CA VAL A 79 -11.88 4.97 -4.79
C VAL A 79 -10.48 5.30 -5.32
N THR A 80 -9.43 4.86 -4.61
CA THR A 80 -8.04 5.23 -4.95
C THR A 80 -7.38 4.23 -5.90
N ARG A 81 -7.84 2.98 -5.92
CA ARG A 81 -7.30 1.91 -6.77
C ARG A 81 -7.30 2.24 -8.26
N PRO A 82 -8.34 2.83 -8.88
CA PRO A 82 -8.33 3.13 -10.31
C PRO A 82 -7.15 4.00 -10.74
N TYR A 83 -6.73 4.92 -9.87
CA TYR A 83 -5.62 5.84 -10.13
C TYR A 83 -4.25 5.18 -9.99
N LEU A 84 -4.11 4.28 -9.00
CA LEU A 84 -2.82 3.67 -8.66
C LEU A 84 -2.56 2.35 -9.39
N GLN A 85 -3.57 1.50 -9.54
CA GLN A 85 -3.40 0.12 -10.00
C GLN A 85 -2.94 0.05 -11.46
N ARG A 86 -3.42 0.96 -12.33
CA ARG A 86 -2.95 1.06 -13.72
C ARG A 86 -1.46 1.41 -13.77
N LEU A 87 -1.04 2.42 -13.00
CA LEU A 87 0.34 2.88 -12.91
C LEU A 87 1.25 1.78 -12.33
N ALA A 88 0.76 1.06 -11.32
CA ALA A 88 1.46 -0.06 -10.72
C ALA A 88 1.73 -1.19 -11.73
N TYR A 89 0.71 -1.62 -12.47
CA TYR A 89 0.86 -2.65 -13.51
C TYR A 89 1.72 -2.22 -14.69
N ALA A 90 1.67 -0.94 -15.06
CA ALA A 90 2.54 -0.38 -16.09
C ALA A 90 4.01 -0.26 -15.62
N GLY A 91 4.28 -0.43 -14.33
CA GLY A 91 5.59 -0.16 -13.74
C GLY A 91 5.99 1.32 -13.84
N ASP A 92 5.02 2.22 -14.00
CA ASP A 92 5.25 3.65 -14.21
C ASP A 92 5.58 4.34 -12.89
N LEU A 93 6.87 4.28 -12.50
CA LEU A 93 7.38 4.94 -11.31
C LEU A 93 7.12 6.46 -11.35
N THR A 94 7.33 7.13 -12.48
CA THR A 94 7.16 8.59 -12.50
C THR A 94 5.69 8.99 -12.34
N GLY A 95 4.79 8.34 -13.08
CA GLY A 95 3.35 8.57 -12.96
C GLY A 95 2.82 8.19 -11.58
N PHE A 96 3.25 7.06 -11.03
CA PHE A 96 2.85 6.62 -9.70
C PHE A 96 3.26 7.65 -8.63
N GLY A 97 4.48 8.20 -8.74
CA GLY A 97 4.94 9.26 -7.85
C GLY A 97 4.10 10.53 -7.90
N ARG A 98 3.81 11.00 -9.11
CA ARG A 98 2.94 12.17 -9.31
C ARG A 98 1.57 11.96 -8.67
N MET A 99 0.99 10.77 -8.82
CA MET A 99 -0.29 10.41 -8.20
C MET A 99 -0.20 10.39 -6.66
N ILE A 100 0.88 9.86 -6.09
CA ILE A 100 1.12 9.83 -4.64
C ILE A 100 1.29 11.25 -4.07
N ALA A 101 1.94 12.13 -4.84
CA ALA A 101 2.19 13.53 -4.50
C ALA A 101 1.04 14.49 -4.84
N ASP A 102 -0.03 14.01 -5.48
CA ASP A 102 -1.18 14.84 -5.80
C ASP A 102 -2.12 14.99 -4.60
N ARG A 103 -2.00 16.13 -3.92
CA ARG A 103 -2.83 16.45 -2.74
C ARG A 103 -4.34 16.41 -3.03
N THR A 104 -4.78 16.65 -4.27
CA THR A 104 -6.21 16.65 -4.60
C THR A 104 -6.82 15.25 -4.50
N THR A 105 -6.04 14.22 -4.88
CA THR A 105 -6.42 12.81 -4.72
C THR A 105 -6.47 12.39 -3.24
N TRP A 106 -5.69 13.05 -2.39
CA TRP A 106 -5.52 12.69 -0.97
C TRP A 106 -6.08 13.74 0.00
N PHE A 107 -7.17 14.42 -0.40
CA PHE A 107 -7.71 15.56 0.33
C PHE A 107 -7.98 15.26 1.82
N PHE A 108 -8.55 14.09 2.12
CA PHE A 108 -8.89 13.66 3.49
C PHE A 108 -7.72 13.05 4.27
N VAL A 109 -6.56 12.86 3.63
CA VAL A 109 -5.37 12.29 4.27
C VAL A 109 -4.70 13.39 5.12
N PRO A 110 -4.43 13.16 6.41
CA PRO A 110 -3.72 14.14 7.25
C PRO A 110 -2.39 14.60 6.63
N GLN A 111 -2.05 15.88 6.81
CA GLN A 111 -0.89 16.49 6.14
C GLN A 111 0.44 15.79 6.46
N ASP A 112 0.68 15.43 7.72
CA ASP A 112 1.90 14.70 8.12
C ASP A 112 1.99 13.34 7.41
N ARG A 113 0.89 12.57 7.38
CA ARG A 113 0.84 11.28 6.69
C ARG A 113 1.10 11.42 5.20
N PHE A 114 0.47 12.41 4.57
CA PHE A 114 0.70 12.73 3.16
C PHE A 114 2.17 13.04 2.90
N LYS A 115 2.77 13.93 3.70
CA LYS A 115 4.17 14.33 3.57
C LYS A 115 5.13 13.15 3.71
N ARG A 116 4.99 12.32 4.74
CA ARG A 116 5.85 11.14 4.95
C ARG A 116 5.83 10.19 3.75
N ARG A 117 4.67 10.01 3.13
CA ARG A 117 4.52 9.15 1.96
C ARG A 117 5.19 9.75 0.71
N VAL A 118 5.04 11.06 0.50
CA VAL A 118 5.73 11.76 -0.59
C VAL A 118 7.24 11.71 -0.38
N ASP A 119 7.71 12.03 0.82
CA ASP A 119 9.12 11.98 1.17
C ASP A 119 9.69 10.56 0.97
N PHE A 120 8.98 9.50 1.37
CA PHE A 120 9.38 8.11 1.09
C PHE A 120 9.45 7.80 -0.42
N TYR A 121 8.54 8.36 -1.21
CA TYR A 121 8.56 8.15 -2.66
C TYR A 121 9.68 8.90 -3.38
N GLU A 122 10.00 10.10 -2.92
CA GLU A 122 11.02 10.95 -3.53
C GLU A 122 12.42 10.60 -3.03
N SER A 123 12.53 10.01 -1.84
CA SER A 123 13.77 9.43 -1.35
C SER A 123 14.05 8.11 -2.10
N ASN A 124 15.19 8.05 -2.80
CA ASN A 124 15.71 6.94 -3.64
C ASN A 124 15.12 6.81 -5.05
#